data_AF-A0A2V8S581-F1
#
_entry.id   AF-A0A2V8S581-F1
#
_cell.length_a   1.000
_cell.length_b   1.000
_cell.length_c   1.000
_cell.angle_alpha   90.00
_cell.angle_beta   90.00
_cell.angle_gamma   90.00
#
_symmetry.space_group_name_H-M   'P 1'
#
loop_
_entity.id
_entity.type
_entity.pdbx_description
1 polymer ?
#
loop_
_entity_poly.entity_id
_entity_poly.type
_entity_poly.pdbx_seq_one_letter_code
_entity_poly.pdbx_strand_id
1 'polypeptide(L)'
;MTEALSKRPVVKHIYWRLRMIVEGFDNAWHVLRYWLTQGFDAFVLEPNGRVPRPRPCHSEDLPADARAGLDYFPIPPGLHAELGDNPDPDRPLTAAEILLATAIAEGWEPEIE
;
A
#
# COMPACT_ATOMS: atom_id res chain seq x y z
N MET A 1 9.47 -27.53 21.47
CA MET A 1 9.85 -27.85 20.07
C MET A 1 9.81 -26.64 19.14
N THR A 2 9.72 -25.42 19.67
CA THR A 2 9.49 -24.15 18.94
C THR A 2 10.75 -23.30 18.76
N GLU A 3 11.79 -23.52 19.57
CA GLU A 3 13.02 -22.70 19.55
C GLU A 3 13.99 -23.03 18.41
N ALA A 4 13.95 -24.26 17.88
CA ALA A 4 14.92 -24.75 16.90
C ALA A 4 14.67 -24.25 15.46
N LEU A 5 13.45 -23.80 15.16
CA LEU A 5 13.09 -23.29 13.82
C LEU A 5 13.46 -21.81 13.63
N SER A 6 13.58 -21.04 14.71
CA SER A 6 13.91 -19.61 14.69
C SER A 6 15.36 -19.31 14.23
N LYS A 7 16.29 -20.27 14.38
CA LYS A 7 17.73 -20.07 14.11
C LYS A 7 18.17 -20.30 12.66
N ARG A 8 17.26 -20.67 11.75
CA ARG A 8 17.62 -20.85 10.33
C ARG A 8 17.62 -19.48 9.62
N PRO A 9 18.70 -19.10 8.91
CA PRO A 9 18.79 -17.79 8.23
C PRO A 9 17.63 -17.56 7.25
N VAL A 10 17.10 -18.63 6.66
CA VAL A 10 15.91 -18.60 5.79
C VAL A 10 14.65 -18.18 6.56
N VAL A 11 14.44 -18.68 7.79
CA VAL A 11 13.27 -18.33 8.61
C VAL A 11 13.37 -16.89 9.10
N LYS A 12 14.57 -16.43 9.49
CA LYS A 12 14.81 -15.03 9.84
C LYS A 12 14.58 -14.10 8.64
N HIS A 13 15.02 -14.51 7.45
CA HIS A 13 14.81 -13.73 6.22
C HIS A 13 13.33 -13.66 5.81
N ILE A 14 12.59 -14.77 5.91
CA ILE A 14 11.15 -14.81 5.67
C ILE A 14 10.41 -13.97 6.71
N TYR A 15 10.77 -14.08 8.00
CA TYR A 15 10.15 -13.30 9.06
C TYR A 15 10.41 -11.80 8.91
N TRP A 16 11.62 -11.40 8.50
CA TRP A 16 11.93 -10.01 8.19
C TRP A 16 11.15 -9.50 6.98
N ARG A 17 11.03 -10.29 5.91
CA ARG A 17 10.20 -9.92 4.75
C ARG A 17 8.72 -9.81 5.12
N LEU A 18 8.20 -10.76 5.91
CA LEU A 18 6.82 -10.71 6.40
C LEU A 18 6.59 -9.49 7.30
N ARG A 19 7.56 -9.14 8.16
CA ARG A 19 7.49 -7.94 9.00
C ARG A 19 7.50 -6.66 8.16
N MET A 20 8.37 -6.55 7.16
CA MET A 20 8.39 -5.40 6.23
C MET A 20 7.10 -5.33 5.40
N ILE A 21 6.48 -6.46 5.10
CA ILE A 21 5.19 -6.52 4.42
C ILE A 21 4.07 -6.01 5.35
N VAL A 22 4.04 -6.43 6.62
CA VAL A 22 3.07 -5.93 7.62
C VAL A 22 3.27 -4.44 7.89
N GLU A 23 4.51 -4.00 8.16
CA GLU A 23 4.85 -2.59 8.32
C GLU A 23 4.53 -1.78 7.04
N GLY A 24 4.76 -2.37 5.86
CA GLY A 24 4.37 -1.80 4.57
C GLY A 24 2.85 -1.67 4.41
N PHE A 25 2.06 -2.58 4.97
CA PHE A 25 0.59 -2.51 4.95
C PHE A 25 0.04 -1.44 5.88
N ASP A 26 0.56 -1.33 7.10
CA ASP A 26 0.16 -0.27 8.03
C ASP A 26 0.52 1.11 7.44
N ASN A 27 1.71 1.21 6.85
CA ASN A 27 2.15 2.43 6.14
C ASN A 27 1.28 2.72 4.90
N ALA A 28 0.88 1.70 4.13
CA ALA A 28 -0.01 1.89 2.98
C ALA A 28 -1.35 2.51 3.41
N TRP A 29 -1.91 2.06 4.53
CA TRP A 29 -3.10 2.65 5.12
C TRP A 29 -2.92 4.12 5.48
N HIS A 30 -1.79 4.48 6.10
CA HIS A 30 -1.49 5.88 6.42
C HIS A 30 -1.40 6.76 5.17
N VAL A 31 -0.77 6.26 4.10
CA VAL A 31 -0.66 6.98 2.82
C VAL A 31 -2.01 7.18 2.16
N LEU A 32 -2.84 6.14 2.07
CA LEU A 32 -4.19 6.25 1.49
C LEU A 32 -5.06 7.25 2.25
N ARG A 33 -4.98 7.26 3.59
CA ARG A 33 -5.69 8.24 4.41
C ARG A 33 -5.18 9.66 4.17
N TYR A 34 -3.87 9.85 4.14
CA TYR A 34 -3.29 11.17 3.86
C TYR A 34 -3.80 11.70 2.51
N TRP A 35 -3.77 10.89 1.46
CA TRP A 35 -4.28 11.30 0.15
C TRP A 35 -5.78 11.64 0.13
N LEU A 36 -6.62 10.89 0.86
CA LEU A 36 -8.02 11.28 1.06
C LEU A 36 -8.16 12.63 1.76
N THR A 37 -7.30 12.95 2.74
CA THR A 37 -7.32 14.28 3.39
C THR A 37 -6.90 15.41 2.46
N GLN A 38 -6.10 15.11 1.43
CA GLN A 38 -5.74 16.04 0.35
C GLN A 38 -6.80 16.11 -0.78
N GLY A 39 -7.87 15.30 -0.69
CA GLY A 39 -8.97 15.29 -1.67
C GLY A 39 -8.79 14.31 -2.84
N PHE A 40 -7.74 13.50 -2.85
CA PHE A 40 -7.56 12.43 -3.84
C PHE A 40 -8.43 11.21 -3.51
N ASP A 41 -9.10 10.65 -4.50
CA ASP A 41 -9.98 9.48 -4.37
C ASP A 41 -9.44 8.23 -5.08
N ALA A 42 -8.29 8.37 -5.76
CA ALA A 42 -7.61 7.30 -6.47
C ALA A 42 -6.09 7.52 -6.50
N PHE A 43 -5.38 6.48 -6.94
CA PHE A 43 -3.99 6.60 -7.38
C PHE A 43 -3.74 5.73 -8.60
N VAL A 44 -2.65 6.05 -9.30
CA VAL A 44 -2.13 5.27 -10.41
C VAL A 44 -0.72 4.78 -10.13
N LEU A 45 -0.26 3.76 -10.86
CA LEU A 45 1.12 3.31 -10.83
C LEU A 45 1.88 3.86 -12.03
N GLU A 46 2.86 4.72 -11.76
CA GLU A 46 3.75 5.22 -12.80
C GLU A 46 4.92 4.26 -13.02
N PRO A 47 5.30 3.97 -14.27
CA PRO A 47 6.43 3.08 -14.59
C PRO A 47 7.79 3.77 -14.36
N ASN A 48 8.02 4.25 -13.14
CA ASN A 48 9.19 5.01 -12.73
C ASN A 48 10.18 4.12 -11.96
N GLY A 49 11.03 3.42 -12.70
CA GLY A 49 12.08 2.56 -12.15
C GLY A 49 11.71 1.09 -12.11
N ARG A 50 12.40 0.32 -11.27
CA ARG A 50 12.20 -1.14 -11.16
C ARG A 50 10.86 -1.52 -10.53
N VAL A 51 10.36 -0.67 -9.65
CA VAL A 51 9.09 -0.84 -8.93
C VAL A 51 8.21 0.35 -9.32
N PRO A 52 6.98 0.12 -9.81
CA PRO A 52 6.09 1.20 -10.17
C PRO A 52 5.82 2.13 -8.97
N ARG A 53 5.78 3.44 -9.22
CA ARG A 53 5.59 4.45 -8.18
C ARG A 53 4.11 4.85 -8.09
N PRO A 54 3.49 4.72 -6.90
CA PRO A 54 2.17 5.25 -6.67
C PRO A 54 2.13 6.77 -6.83
N ARG A 55 1.15 7.29 -7.58
CA ARG A 55 0.85 8.73 -7.67
C ARG A 55 -0.64 8.97 -7.40
N PRO A 56 -1.00 9.81 -6.41
CA PRO A 56 -2.39 10.15 -6.16
C PRO A 56 -2.99 10.98 -7.29
N CYS A 57 -4.29 10.86 -7.50
CA CYS A 57 -5.03 11.59 -8.53
C CYS A 57 -6.51 11.70 -8.17
N HIS A 58 -7.20 12.65 -8.79
CA HIS A 58 -8.67 12.63 -8.81
C HIS A 58 -9.15 11.71 -9.92
N SER A 59 -10.12 10.86 -9.62
CA SER A 59 -10.69 9.89 -10.57
C SER A 59 -11.30 10.60 -11.79
N GLU A 60 -11.79 11.83 -11.60
CA GLU A 60 -12.34 12.69 -12.66
C GLU A 60 -11.30 13.14 -13.70
N ASP A 61 -10.04 13.28 -13.30
CA ASP A 61 -8.94 13.67 -14.19
C ASP A 61 -8.46 12.52 -15.09
N LEU A 62 -8.88 11.29 -14.79
CA LEU A 62 -8.44 10.12 -15.52
C LEU A 62 -9.29 9.86 -16.77
N PRO A 63 -8.64 9.50 -17.90
CA PRO A 63 -9.33 8.99 -19.08
C PRO A 63 -10.27 7.83 -18.75
N ALA A 64 -11.41 7.74 -19.45
CA ALA A 64 -12.42 6.72 -19.17
C ALA A 64 -11.89 5.27 -19.36
N ASP A 65 -10.93 5.08 -20.26
CA ASP A 65 -10.21 3.83 -20.51
C ASP A 65 -9.20 3.52 -19.40
N ALA A 66 -8.60 4.52 -18.76
CA ALA A 66 -7.71 4.32 -17.61
C ALA A 66 -8.47 3.71 -16.41
N ARG A 67 -9.73 4.09 -16.19
CA ARG A 67 -10.59 3.51 -15.13
C ARG A 67 -10.93 2.03 -15.35
N ALA A 68 -10.77 1.53 -16.58
CA ALA A 68 -10.96 0.13 -16.94
C ALA A 68 -9.65 -0.68 -16.98
N GLY A 69 -8.49 -0.02 -16.77
CA GLY A 69 -7.16 -0.60 -16.86
C GLY A 69 -6.57 -1.09 -15.54
N LEU A 70 -5.37 -1.69 -15.61
CA LEU A 70 -4.58 -2.17 -14.46
C LEU A 70 -3.81 -1.03 -13.75
N ASP A 71 -3.92 0.20 -14.24
CA ASP A 71 -3.17 1.35 -13.73
C ASP A 71 -4.01 2.22 -12.79
N TYR A 72 -5.30 1.90 -12.58
CA TYR A 72 -6.22 2.68 -11.75
C TYR A 72 -6.60 1.93 -10.47
N PHE A 73 -6.38 2.58 -9.33
CA PHE A 73 -6.68 2.01 -8.02
C PHE A 73 -7.53 2.98 -7.20
N PRO A 74 -8.83 2.69 -7.00
CA PRO A 74 -9.67 3.53 -6.16
C PRO A 74 -9.23 3.41 -4.70
N ILE A 75 -9.19 4.54 -4.00
CA ILE A 75 -8.97 4.55 -2.55
C ILE A 75 -10.29 4.17 -1.87
N PRO A 76 -10.32 3.12 -1.01
CA PRO A 76 -11.56 2.68 -0.38
C PRO A 76 -12.31 3.80 0.37
N PRO A 77 -13.59 4.06 0.07
CA PRO A 77 -14.38 5.02 0.85
C PRO A 77 -14.55 4.51 2.29
N GLY A 78 -14.48 5.41 3.27
CA GLY A 78 -14.62 5.04 4.69
C GLY A 78 -13.30 4.78 5.42
N LEU A 79 -12.16 5.03 4.77
CA LEU A 79 -10.83 5.15 5.39
C LEU A 79 -10.73 6.28 6.46
N HIS A 80 -11.82 7.01 6.72
CA HIS A 80 -11.92 8.17 7.62
C HIS A 80 -12.03 7.87 9.13
N ALA A 81 -11.74 6.66 9.58
CA ALA A 81 -11.73 6.37 11.02
C ALA A 81 -10.32 6.55 11.58
N GLU A 82 -10.13 7.65 12.33
CA GLU A 82 -9.05 7.98 13.30
C GLU A 82 -7.62 7.51 12.96
N LEU A 83 -6.65 8.43 12.91
CA LEU A 83 -5.21 8.14 12.75
C LEU A 83 -4.80 6.86 13.51
N GLY A 84 -4.41 5.81 12.77
CA GLY A 84 -4.16 4.49 13.35
C GLY A 84 -4.13 3.37 12.31
N ASP A 85 -3.91 2.15 12.79
CA ASP A 85 -3.72 0.92 12.00
C ASP A 85 -4.95 0.56 11.14
N ASN A 86 -4.81 -0.49 10.31
CA ASN A 86 -5.93 -1.07 9.56
C ASN A 86 -7.11 -1.40 10.52
N PRO A 87 -8.30 -0.80 10.33
CA PRO A 87 -9.47 -0.99 11.19
C PRO A 87 -10.03 -2.42 11.15
N ASP A 88 -9.66 -3.20 10.14
CA ASP A 88 -10.02 -4.62 10.03
C ASP A 88 -8.78 -5.39 9.53
N PRO A 89 -7.90 -5.86 10.43
CA PRO A 89 -6.71 -6.61 10.05
C PRO A 89 -7.02 -7.99 9.46
N ASP A 90 -8.22 -8.51 9.68
CA ASP A 90 -8.62 -9.86 9.26
C ASP A 90 -9.28 -9.88 7.87
N ARG A 91 -9.67 -8.72 7.33
CA ARG A 91 -10.23 -8.65 5.97
C ARG A 91 -9.16 -8.93 4.90
N PRO A 92 -9.57 -9.50 3.74
CA PRO A 92 -8.70 -9.55 2.58
C PRO A 92 -8.25 -8.15 2.14
N LEU A 93 -6.98 -8.04 1.81
CA LEU A 93 -6.40 -6.81 1.26
C LEU A 93 -6.88 -6.58 -0.16
N THR A 94 -7.07 -5.31 -0.50
CA THR A 94 -7.35 -4.90 -1.88
C THR A 94 -6.06 -4.93 -2.71
N ALA A 95 -6.18 -5.06 -4.03
CA ALA A 95 -5.02 -4.97 -4.92
C ALA A 95 -4.26 -3.63 -4.75
N ALA A 96 -5.00 -2.55 -4.49
CA ALA A 96 -4.46 -1.23 -4.20
C ALA A 96 -3.53 -1.24 -2.97
N GLU A 97 -3.98 -1.81 -1.86
CA GLU A 97 -3.19 -1.95 -0.62
C GLU A 97 -1.94 -2.80 -0.84
N ILE A 98 -2.06 -3.90 -1.60
CA ILE A 98 -0.94 -4.79 -1.90
C ILE A 98 0.15 -4.07 -2.70
N LEU A 99 -0.25 -3.34 -3.74
CA LEU A 99 0.69 -2.64 -4.61
C LEU A 99 1.37 -1.47 -3.89
N LEU A 100 0.61 -0.71 -3.09
CA LEU A 100 1.15 0.38 -2.30
C LEU A 100 2.14 -0.11 -1.22
N ALA A 101 1.78 -1.16 -0.48
CA ALA A 101 2.68 -1.76 0.51
C ALA A 101 3.96 -2.32 -0.13
N THR A 102 3.84 -2.88 -1.35
CA THR A 102 5.00 -3.37 -2.11
C THR A 102 5.93 -2.21 -2.50
N ALA A 103 5.37 -1.08 -2.96
CA ALA A 103 6.16 0.11 -3.28
C ALA A 103 6.90 0.63 -2.03
N ILE A 104 6.20 0.75 -0.90
CA ILE A 104 6.78 1.19 0.39
C ILE A 104 7.89 0.24 0.85
N ALA A 105 7.66 -1.08 0.78
CA ALA A 105 8.65 -2.08 1.18
C ALA A 105 9.94 -2.05 0.32
N GLU A 106 9.85 -1.54 -0.91
CA GLU A 106 10.98 -1.34 -1.83
C GLU A 106 11.64 0.04 -1.68
N GLY A 107 11.24 0.83 -0.67
CA GLY A 107 11.84 2.11 -0.32
C GLY A 107 11.25 3.32 -1.05
N TRP A 108 10.04 3.19 -1.62
CA TRP A 108 9.28 4.36 -2.03
C TRP A 108 8.75 5.09 -0.79
N GLU A 109 8.96 6.41 -0.74
CA GLU A 109 8.42 7.28 0.29
C GLU A 109 7.38 8.21 -0.36
N PRO A 110 6.20 8.38 0.26
CA PRO A 110 5.21 9.35 -0.20
C PRO A 110 5.76 10.77 -0.05
N GLU A 111 5.57 11.61 -1.07
CA GLU A 111 5.74 13.06 -0.90
C GLU A 111 4.55 13.57 -0.08
N ILE A 112 4.81 13.85 1.19
CA ILE A 112 3.85 14.41 2.14
C ILE A 112 4.27 15.87 2.36
N GLU A 113 3.57 16.81 1.72
CA GLU A 113 3.68 18.26 2.01
C GLU A 113 2.86 18.64 3.25
#